data_AF-A0A9D7VH86-F1
#
_entry.id   AF-A0A9D7VH86-F1
#
_cell.length_a   1.000
_cell.length_b   1.000
_cell.length_c   1.000
_cell.angle_alpha   90.00
_cell.angle_beta   90.00
_cell.angle_gamma   90.00
#
_symmetry.space_group_name_H-M   'P 1'
#
loop_
_entity.id
_entity.type
_entity.pdbx_description
1 polymer ?
#
loop_
_entity_poly.entity_id
_entity_poly.type
_entity_poly.pdbx_seq_one_letter_code
_entity_poly.pdbx_strand_id
1 'polypeptide(L)'
;MQPNPSKILQLFAELQDRLYDGDTVKKAISQICRHTKDQSIIKTCQVIAEILEIDFDSHFDKVNTDWHFQAVHRLQKHHSWVIEKYQEIQKCVNDYNLKWSDPLLKIIDTQLARLSQLIILLDREPDICDNKGNVIRPNDLVVYLCKDDKDRDYEHYGVVRASPNGYRIAHFFTGETVKLESKLVRVGIGYIHLAHYTPDWLFKERPEKENPQQASDIQIEERIQNSREKILSAKDNLWNLLSYNCEHWAREMVYGEAFATQCQEIRTRNKSHN
;
A
#
# COMPACT_ATOMS: atom_id res chain seq x y z
N MET A 1 18.73 -40.56 40.47
CA MET A 1 19.78 -40.30 39.45
C MET A 1 19.69 -38.84 39.05
N GLN A 2 20.78 -38.09 39.04
CA GLN A 2 20.78 -36.75 38.44
C GLN A 2 20.62 -36.91 36.92
N PRO A 3 19.69 -36.18 36.27
CA PRO A 3 19.50 -36.29 34.83
C PRO A 3 20.71 -35.77 34.06
N ASN A 4 21.02 -36.40 32.93
CA ASN A 4 22.18 -36.07 32.10
C ASN A 4 22.01 -34.70 31.43
N PRO A 5 22.83 -33.67 31.78
CA PRO A 5 22.71 -32.31 31.23
C PRO A 5 22.80 -32.26 29.69
N SER A 6 23.45 -33.24 29.06
CA SER A 6 23.63 -33.30 27.62
C SER A 6 22.30 -33.25 26.87
N LYS A 7 21.25 -33.88 27.42
CA LYS A 7 19.93 -33.94 26.78
C LYS A 7 19.27 -32.57 26.69
N ILE A 8 19.26 -31.80 27.77
CA ILE A 8 18.63 -30.48 27.77
C ILE A 8 19.45 -29.46 26.98
N LEU A 9 20.79 -29.55 27.02
CA LEU A 9 21.66 -28.72 26.19
C LEU A 9 21.47 -28.99 24.70
N GLN A 10 21.31 -30.26 24.31
CA GLN A 10 20.97 -30.63 22.94
C GLN A 10 19.63 -30.03 22.52
N LEU A 11 18.59 -30.09 23.37
CA LEU A 11 17.29 -29.49 23.05
C LEU A 11 17.38 -27.97 22.88
N PHE A 12 18.16 -27.28 23.72
CA PHE A 12 18.41 -25.84 23.55
C PHE A 12 19.14 -25.53 22.25
N ALA A 13 20.17 -26.32 21.89
CA ALA A 13 20.88 -26.15 20.62
C ALA A 13 19.96 -26.40 19.42
N GLU A 14 19.17 -27.47 19.43
CA GLU A 14 18.19 -27.75 18.38
C GLU A 14 17.13 -26.65 18.26
N LEU A 15 16.67 -26.08 19.37
CA LEU A 15 15.74 -24.95 19.34
C LEU A 15 16.39 -23.73 18.70
N GLN A 16 17.64 -23.44 19.08
CA GLN A 16 18.40 -22.33 18.52
C GLN A 16 18.58 -22.51 17.01
N ASP A 17 19.08 -23.65 16.55
CA ASP A 17 19.25 -23.94 15.12
C ASP A 17 17.97 -23.75 14.31
N ARG A 18 16.82 -24.08 14.89
CA ARG A 18 15.50 -23.91 14.24
C ARG A 18 15.04 -22.47 14.25
N LEU A 19 15.22 -21.77 15.37
CA LEU A 19 14.89 -20.35 15.48
C LEU A 19 15.68 -19.52 14.46
N TYR A 20 16.95 -19.89 14.28
CA TYR A 20 17.87 -19.31 13.31
C TYR A 20 17.97 -20.14 12.02
N ASP A 21 16.93 -20.90 11.64
CA ASP A 21 16.83 -21.44 10.27
C ASP A 21 16.60 -20.25 9.32
N GLY A 22 17.69 -19.51 9.13
CA GLY A 22 17.71 -18.19 8.56
C GLY A 22 17.19 -18.24 7.14
N ASP A 23 17.38 -19.35 6.44
CA ASP A 23 16.93 -19.53 5.07
C ASP A 23 15.40 -19.57 4.97
N THR A 24 14.71 -20.24 5.89
CA THR A 24 13.24 -20.31 5.89
C THR A 24 12.63 -18.96 6.24
N VAL A 25 13.08 -18.35 7.34
CA VAL A 25 12.54 -17.06 7.81
C VAL A 25 12.88 -15.94 6.82
N LYS A 26 14.14 -15.86 6.36
CA LYS A 26 14.59 -14.89 5.35
C LYS A 26 13.77 -14.95 4.08
N LYS A 27 13.54 -16.16 3.55
CA LYS A 27 12.73 -16.34 2.34
C LYS A 27 11.31 -15.85 2.56
N ALA A 28 10.71 -16.15 3.71
CA ALA A 28 9.35 -15.70 4.03
C ALA A 28 9.26 -14.17 4.13
N ILE A 29 10.11 -13.52 4.92
CA ILE A 29 10.05 -12.05 5.10
C ILE A 29 10.46 -11.29 3.83
N SER A 30 11.38 -11.83 3.02
CA SER A 30 11.70 -11.24 1.71
C SER A 30 10.50 -11.35 0.76
N GLN A 31 9.80 -12.49 0.77
CA GLN A 31 8.62 -12.68 -0.07
C GLN A 31 7.48 -11.75 0.31
N ILE A 32 7.30 -11.49 1.61
CA ILE A 32 6.34 -10.49 2.11
C ILE A 32 6.68 -9.11 1.53
N CYS A 33 7.94 -8.66 1.69
CA CYS A 33 8.37 -7.33 1.24
C CYS A 33 8.31 -7.13 -0.27
N ARG A 34 8.45 -8.20 -1.07
CA ARG A 34 8.28 -8.17 -2.52
C ARG A 34 6.86 -7.81 -2.97
N HIS A 35 5.88 -8.02 -2.10
CA HIS A 35 4.46 -7.91 -2.46
C HIS A 35 3.68 -6.82 -1.74
N THR A 36 4.37 -5.98 -0.96
CA THR A 36 3.74 -4.82 -0.33
C THR A 36 4.69 -3.62 -0.27
N LYS A 37 4.10 -2.43 -0.30
CA LYS A 37 4.78 -1.15 -0.01
C LYS A 37 4.40 -0.60 1.38
N ASP A 38 3.53 -1.30 2.11
CA ASP A 38 3.11 -0.95 3.46
C ASP A 38 4.31 -0.92 4.39
N GLN A 39 4.68 0.30 4.82
CA GLN A 39 5.86 0.54 5.65
C GLN A 39 5.76 -0.10 7.02
N SER A 40 4.56 -0.26 7.57
CA SER A 40 4.39 -0.94 8.86
C SER A 40 4.63 -2.45 8.75
N ILE A 41 4.22 -3.09 7.65
CA ILE A 41 4.54 -4.50 7.38
C ILE A 41 6.06 -4.65 7.15
N ILE A 42 6.64 -3.81 6.28
CA ILE A 42 8.09 -3.84 5.99
C ILE A 42 8.91 -3.65 7.27
N LYS A 43 8.52 -2.69 8.12
CA LYS A 43 9.18 -2.46 9.41
C LYS A 43 9.02 -3.64 10.37
N THR A 44 7.88 -4.32 10.34
CA THR A 44 7.68 -5.55 11.14
C THR A 44 8.63 -6.65 10.68
N CYS A 45 8.80 -6.84 9.36
CA CYS A 45 9.80 -7.75 8.79
C CYS A 45 11.24 -7.37 9.19
N GLN A 46 11.59 -6.09 9.17
CA GLN A 46 12.89 -5.60 9.63
C GLN A 46 13.15 -5.93 11.10
N VAL A 47 12.17 -5.70 11.98
CA VAL A 47 12.30 -6.00 13.41
C VAL A 47 12.45 -7.51 13.65
N ILE A 48 11.75 -8.36 12.89
CA ILE A 48 11.96 -9.82 12.93
C ILE A 48 13.39 -10.17 12.52
N ALA A 49 13.87 -9.57 11.43
CA ALA A 49 15.22 -9.79 10.92
C ALA A 49 16.29 -9.36 11.94
N GLU A 50 16.10 -8.23 12.62
CA GLU A 50 16.97 -7.74 13.69
C GLU A 50 17.00 -8.67 14.90
N ILE A 51 15.84 -9.21 15.33
CA ILE A 51 15.77 -10.15 16.46
C ILE A 51 16.54 -11.44 16.17
N LEU A 52 16.51 -11.87 14.91
CA LEU A 52 17.14 -13.11 14.45
C LEU A 52 18.53 -12.89 13.86
N GLU A 53 19.03 -11.65 13.83
CA GLU A 53 20.31 -11.26 13.23
C GLU A 53 20.49 -11.78 11.79
N ILE A 54 19.43 -11.69 10.98
CA ILE A 54 19.45 -12.13 9.57
C ILE A 54 19.31 -10.95 8.59
N ASP A 55 20.00 -11.05 7.46
CA ASP A 55 19.80 -10.15 6.32
C ASP A 55 18.72 -10.67 5.38
N PHE A 56 17.92 -9.77 4.81
CA PHE A 56 16.88 -10.13 3.86
C PHE A 56 16.72 -9.08 2.74
N ASP A 57 16.09 -9.49 1.64
CA ASP A 57 15.84 -8.63 0.49
C ASP A 57 14.48 -7.92 0.66
N SER A 58 14.50 -6.59 0.72
CA SER A 58 13.32 -5.74 0.85
C SER A 58 12.87 -5.12 -0.48
N HIS A 59 13.41 -5.59 -1.61
CA HIS A 59 12.99 -5.16 -2.93
C HIS A 59 11.51 -5.43 -3.16
N PHE A 60 10.81 -4.44 -3.73
CA PHE A 60 9.41 -4.55 -4.13
C PHE A 60 9.31 -4.89 -5.62
N ASP A 61 8.49 -5.89 -5.95
CA ASP A 61 8.20 -6.31 -7.32
C ASP A 61 6.80 -5.83 -7.75
N LYS A 62 5.76 -6.36 -7.12
CA LYS A 62 4.36 -6.04 -7.45
C LYS A 62 3.44 -6.35 -6.28
N VAL A 63 2.35 -5.59 -6.16
CA VAL A 63 1.31 -5.89 -5.17
C VAL A 63 0.68 -7.26 -5.46
N ASN A 64 0.69 -8.15 -4.48
CA ASN A 64 0.02 -9.45 -4.55
C ASN A 64 -0.33 -9.96 -3.13
N THR A 65 -1.60 -9.83 -2.75
CA THR A 65 -2.09 -10.19 -1.42
C THR A 65 -2.03 -11.69 -1.15
N ASP A 66 -2.33 -12.53 -2.14
CA ASP A 66 -2.26 -14.00 -2.00
C ASP A 66 -0.84 -14.46 -1.67
N TRP A 67 0.16 -13.93 -2.38
CA TRP A 67 1.56 -14.27 -2.16
C TRP A 67 2.08 -13.73 -0.83
N HIS A 68 1.61 -12.55 -0.39
CA HIS A 68 1.83 -12.04 0.96
C HIS A 68 1.32 -13.03 2.02
N PHE A 69 0.04 -13.41 1.97
CA PHE A 69 -0.55 -14.31 2.97
C PHE A 69 0.06 -15.71 2.93
N GLN A 70 0.41 -16.24 1.75
CA GLN A 70 1.15 -17.51 1.65
C GLN A 70 2.51 -17.44 2.36
N ALA A 71 3.23 -16.32 2.24
CA ALA A 71 4.51 -16.13 2.91
C ALA A 71 4.35 -15.98 4.43
N VAL A 72 3.35 -15.22 4.88
CA VAL A 72 2.97 -15.11 6.30
C VAL A 72 2.62 -16.49 6.88
N HIS A 73 1.82 -17.28 6.16
CA HIS A 73 1.45 -18.62 6.61
C HIS A 73 2.65 -19.57 6.74
N ARG A 74 3.62 -19.49 5.81
CA ARG A 74 4.89 -20.25 5.94
C ARG A 74 5.65 -19.86 7.20
N LEU A 75 5.70 -18.57 7.51
CA LEU A 75 6.36 -18.05 8.71
C LEU A 75 5.64 -18.51 9.99
N GLN A 76 4.31 -18.45 10.01
CA GLN A 76 3.48 -18.97 11.11
C GLN A 76 3.72 -20.46 11.33
N LYS A 77 3.73 -21.27 10.27
CA LYS A 77 3.98 -22.72 10.35
C LYS A 77 5.37 -23.02 10.92
N HIS A 78 6.39 -22.31 10.45
CA HIS A 78 7.75 -22.43 10.98
C HIS A 78 7.79 -22.07 12.47
N HIS A 79 7.15 -20.97 12.85
CA HIS A 79 7.07 -20.53 14.25
C HIS A 79 6.34 -21.54 15.14
N SER A 80 5.22 -22.12 14.69
CA SER A 80 4.54 -23.19 15.44
C SER A 80 5.46 -24.38 15.73
N TRP A 81 6.28 -24.77 14.76
CA TRP A 81 7.26 -25.85 14.93
C TRP A 81 8.36 -25.52 15.95
N VAL A 82 8.82 -24.26 15.99
CA VAL A 82 9.75 -23.77 17.01
C VAL A 82 9.09 -23.80 18.40
N ILE A 83 7.83 -23.39 18.52
CA ILE A 83 7.07 -23.44 19.77
C ILE A 83 6.88 -24.87 20.27
N GLU A 84 6.56 -25.82 19.39
CA GLU A 84 6.45 -27.25 19.75
C GLU A 84 7.76 -27.77 20.37
N LYS A 85 8.90 -27.41 19.79
CA LYS A 85 10.22 -27.76 20.36
C LYS A 85 10.47 -27.11 21.69
N TYR A 86 10.09 -25.84 21.84
CA TYR A 86 10.22 -25.15 23.11
C TYR A 86 9.38 -25.82 24.23
N GLN A 87 8.18 -26.31 23.91
CA GLN A 87 7.37 -27.06 24.86
C GLN A 87 8.02 -28.38 25.31
N GLU A 88 8.86 -29.03 24.48
CA GLU A 88 9.63 -30.21 24.89
C GLU A 88 10.66 -29.86 25.97
N ILE A 89 11.31 -28.69 25.87
CA ILE A 89 12.23 -28.17 26.89
C ILE A 89 11.46 -27.91 28.18
N GLN A 90 10.33 -27.19 28.12
CA GLN A 90 9.53 -26.86 29.29
C GLN A 90 9.07 -28.10 30.09
N LYS A 91 8.79 -29.22 29.41
CA LYS A 91 8.36 -30.47 30.05
C LYS A 91 9.43 -31.13 30.91
N CYS A 92 10.72 -30.90 30.63
CA CYS A 92 11.81 -31.59 31.32
C CYS A 92 12.79 -30.66 32.03
N VAL A 93 12.72 -29.34 31.83
CA VAL A 93 13.70 -28.40 32.37
C VAL A 93 13.78 -28.38 33.90
N ASN A 94 12.66 -28.63 34.59
CA ASN A 94 12.61 -28.70 36.06
C ASN A 94 13.36 -29.91 36.64
N ASP A 95 13.68 -30.90 35.81
CA ASP A 95 14.49 -32.05 36.24
C ASP A 95 15.99 -31.65 36.34
N TYR A 96 16.40 -30.56 35.69
CA TYR A 96 17.79 -30.11 35.61
C TYR A 96 18.10 -28.96 36.59
N ASN A 97 19.37 -28.55 36.62
CA ASN A 97 19.82 -27.51 37.55
C ASN A 97 19.42 -26.11 37.07
N LEU A 98 18.47 -25.53 37.81
CA LEU A 98 17.86 -24.22 37.57
C LEU A 98 18.86 -23.06 37.47
N LYS A 99 20.04 -23.14 38.11
CA LYS A 99 21.02 -22.05 38.10
C LYS A 99 21.49 -21.67 36.69
N TRP A 100 21.49 -22.60 35.75
CA TRP A 100 21.90 -22.34 34.37
C TRP A 100 20.78 -22.51 33.35
N SER A 101 19.71 -23.25 33.65
CA SER A 101 18.55 -23.34 32.74
C SER A 101 17.66 -22.10 32.81
N ASP A 102 17.45 -21.49 33.99
CA ASP A 102 16.54 -20.35 34.13
C ASP A 102 16.96 -19.12 33.32
N PRO A 103 18.25 -18.72 33.29
CA PRO A 103 18.67 -17.61 32.45
C PRO A 103 18.44 -17.87 30.96
N LEU A 104 18.67 -19.11 30.49
CA LEU A 104 18.46 -19.50 29.08
C LEU A 104 16.98 -19.47 28.71
N LEU A 105 16.12 -20.06 29.55
CA LEU A 105 14.66 -20.02 29.37
C LEU A 105 14.17 -18.59 29.27
N LYS A 106 14.60 -17.70 30.17
CA LYS A 106 14.14 -16.32 30.19
C LYS A 106 14.47 -15.55 28.89
N ILE A 107 15.65 -15.80 28.32
CA ILE A 107 16.05 -15.20 27.04
C ILE A 107 15.16 -15.72 25.91
N ILE A 108 14.99 -17.04 25.83
CA ILE A 108 14.20 -17.71 24.80
C ILE A 108 12.72 -17.33 24.90
N ASP A 109 12.14 -17.32 26.10
CA ASP A 109 10.76 -16.88 26.36
C ASP A 109 10.53 -15.48 25.79
N THR A 110 11.45 -14.56 26.09
CA THR A 110 11.35 -13.17 25.64
C THR A 110 11.42 -13.07 24.11
N GLN A 111 12.36 -13.80 23.49
CA GLN A 111 12.51 -13.82 22.03
C GLN A 111 11.29 -14.43 21.35
N LEU A 112 10.83 -15.61 21.79
CA LEU A 112 9.68 -16.31 21.22
C LEU A 112 8.38 -15.51 21.40
N ALA A 113 8.17 -14.88 22.55
CA ALA A 113 7.00 -14.03 22.77
C ALA A 113 7.00 -12.83 21.81
N ARG A 114 8.15 -12.17 21.63
CA ARG A 114 8.28 -11.03 20.72
C ARG A 114 8.07 -11.44 19.26
N LEU A 115 8.66 -12.55 18.83
CA LEU A 115 8.47 -13.09 17.47
C LEU A 115 7.01 -13.46 17.23
N SER A 116 6.35 -14.12 18.20
CA SER A 116 4.93 -14.46 18.11
C SER A 116 4.08 -13.21 17.85
N GLN A 117 4.30 -12.14 18.60
CA GLN A 117 3.58 -10.87 18.44
C GLN A 117 3.80 -10.26 17.06
N LEU A 118 5.05 -10.22 16.58
CA LEU A 118 5.38 -9.64 15.27
C LEU A 118 4.78 -10.46 14.12
N ILE A 119 4.81 -11.80 14.20
CA ILE A 119 4.21 -12.67 13.20
C ILE A 119 2.68 -12.48 13.15
N ILE A 120 2.03 -12.30 14.29
CA ILE A 120 0.60 -11.98 14.35
C ILE A 120 0.31 -10.63 13.67
N LEU A 121 1.17 -9.63 13.85
CA LEU A 121 1.01 -8.32 13.20
C LEU A 121 1.14 -8.37 11.67
N LEU A 122 1.83 -9.37 11.13
CA LEU A 122 1.94 -9.61 9.69
C LEU A 122 0.68 -10.25 9.09
N ASP A 123 -0.16 -10.87 9.93
CA ASP A 123 -1.42 -11.52 9.52
C ASP A 123 -2.56 -10.51 9.37
N ARG A 124 -2.28 -9.48 8.59
CA ARG A 124 -3.23 -8.45 8.20
C ARG A 124 -3.13 -8.22 6.70
N GLU A 125 -4.21 -7.75 6.11
CA GLU A 125 -4.20 -7.32 4.72
C GLU A 125 -3.31 -6.08 4.57
N PRO A 126 -2.36 -6.08 3.61
CA PRO A 126 -1.53 -4.91 3.36
C PRO A 126 -2.34 -3.71 2.89
N ASP A 127 -1.97 -2.52 3.36
CA ASP A 127 -2.52 -1.28 2.81
C ASP A 127 -2.17 -1.16 1.30
N ILE A 128 -3.13 -0.68 0.51
CA ILE A 128 -2.87 -0.34 -0.90
C ILE A 128 -2.05 0.95 -0.93
N CYS A 129 -0.87 0.92 -1.54
CA CYS A 129 0.00 2.08 -1.65
C CYS A 129 0.36 2.42 -3.10
N ASP A 130 0.77 3.66 -3.33
CA ASP A 130 1.46 4.05 -4.56
C ASP A 130 2.94 3.60 -4.56
N ASN A 131 3.63 3.81 -5.67
CA ASN A 131 5.05 3.47 -5.80
C ASN A 131 5.97 4.25 -4.82
N LYS A 132 5.48 5.33 -4.21
CA LYS A 132 6.21 6.11 -3.19
C LYS A 132 5.89 5.65 -1.77
N GLY A 133 5.02 4.66 -1.59
CA GLY A 133 4.61 4.14 -0.27
C GLY A 133 3.52 4.95 0.41
N ASN A 134 2.85 5.86 -0.29
CA ASN A 134 1.70 6.57 0.26
C ASN A 134 0.48 5.65 0.26
N VAL A 135 -0.19 5.52 1.40
CA VAL A 135 -1.44 4.75 1.52
C VAL A 135 -2.54 5.44 0.74
N ILE A 136 -3.12 4.70 -0.20
CA ILE A 136 -4.26 5.09 -1.03
C ILE A 136 -5.55 4.67 -0.34
N ARG A 137 -6.55 5.54 -0.38
CA ARG A 137 -7.88 5.33 0.19
C ARG A 137 -8.96 5.74 -0.80
N PRO A 138 -10.20 5.24 -0.64
CA PRO A 138 -11.34 5.78 -1.36
C PRO A 138 -11.41 7.30 -1.23
N ASN A 139 -11.84 7.97 -2.30
CA ASN A 139 -11.92 9.42 -2.45
C ASN A 139 -10.59 10.18 -2.55
N ASP A 140 -9.44 9.53 -2.34
CA ASP A 140 -8.16 10.22 -2.57
C ASP A 140 -8.10 10.71 -4.02
N LEU A 141 -7.57 11.93 -4.19
CA LEU A 141 -7.14 12.41 -5.49
C LEU A 141 -5.79 11.80 -5.81
N VAL A 142 -5.70 11.21 -6.98
CA VAL A 142 -4.49 10.59 -7.49
C VAL A 142 -4.11 11.20 -8.84
N VAL A 143 -2.83 11.12 -9.17
CA VAL A 143 -2.29 11.59 -10.44
C VAL A 143 -1.50 10.50 -11.15
N TYR A 144 -1.64 10.44 -12.46
CA TYR A 144 -0.78 9.68 -13.35
C TYR A 144 0.12 10.65 -14.10
N LEU A 145 1.42 10.39 -14.15
CA LEU A 145 2.38 11.24 -14.86
C LEU A 145 2.35 10.90 -16.35
N CYS A 146 1.95 11.87 -17.18
CA CYS A 146 1.80 11.72 -18.61
C CYS A 146 2.70 12.68 -19.37
N LYS A 147 2.88 12.42 -20.67
CA LYS A 147 3.49 13.34 -21.62
C LYS A 147 2.52 13.72 -22.72
N ASP A 148 2.54 14.98 -23.12
CA ASP A 148 1.75 15.46 -24.25
C ASP A 148 2.44 15.21 -25.60
N ASP A 149 1.77 15.57 -26.71
CA ASP A 149 2.31 15.45 -28.08
C ASP A 149 3.64 16.20 -28.32
N LYS A 150 4.05 17.07 -27.38
CA LYS A 150 5.28 17.85 -27.43
C LYS A 150 6.30 17.37 -26.39
N ASP A 151 6.13 16.16 -25.85
CA ASP A 151 6.98 15.54 -24.83
C ASP A 151 7.03 16.34 -23.50
N ARG A 152 6.02 17.16 -23.23
CA ARG A 152 5.95 17.93 -21.98
C ARG A 152 5.20 17.13 -20.91
N ASP A 153 5.77 17.09 -19.72
CA ASP A 153 5.17 16.41 -18.58
C ASP A 153 3.90 17.15 -18.11
N TYR A 154 2.84 16.40 -17.84
CA TYR A 154 1.63 16.88 -17.19
C TYR A 154 1.06 15.81 -16.26
N GLU A 155 0.32 16.24 -15.24
CA GLU A 155 -0.37 15.31 -14.34
C GLU A 155 -1.80 15.08 -14.82
N HIS A 156 -2.18 13.81 -14.97
CA HIS A 156 -3.54 13.39 -15.27
C HIS A 156 -4.25 12.97 -14.00
N TYR A 157 -5.35 13.63 -13.65
CA TYR A 157 -6.04 13.43 -12.38
C TYR A 157 -7.12 12.34 -12.44
N GLY A 158 -7.30 11.68 -11.30
CA GLY A 158 -8.39 10.74 -11.06
C GLY A 158 -8.81 10.71 -9.59
N VAL A 159 -9.96 10.08 -9.34
CA VAL A 159 -10.54 9.88 -8.01
C VAL A 159 -10.58 8.40 -7.71
N VAL A 160 -10.06 7.99 -6.56
CA VAL A 160 -10.07 6.58 -6.13
C VAL A 160 -11.48 6.19 -5.69
N ARG A 161 -11.98 5.06 -6.21
CA ARG A 161 -13.26 4.45 -5.82
C ARG A 161 -13.04 3.02 -5.35
N ALA A 162 -13.74 2.64 -4.29
CA ALA A 162 -13.81 1.25 -3.86
C ALA A 162 -14.62 0.42 -4.86
N SER A 163 -14.23 -0.84 -5.05
CA SER A 163 -14.97 -1.84 -5.82
C SER A 163 -14.83 -3.21 -5.15
N PRO A 164 -15.67 -4.20 -5.50
CA PRO A 164 -15.54 -5.56 -4.97
C PRO A 164 -14.16 -6.22 -5.23
N ASN A 165 -13.45 -5.76 -6.25
CA ASN A 165 -12.15 -6.30 -6.68
C ASN A 165 -11.00 -5.33 -6.38
N GLY A 166 -11.07 -4.60 -5.26
CA GLY A 166 -10.08 -3.58 -4.87
C GLY A 166 -10.44 -2.20 -5.40
N TYR A 167 -9.45 -1.38 -5.72
CA TYR A 167 -9.67 0.02 -6.10
C TYR A 167 -9.74 0.22 -7.62
N ARG A 168 -10.59 1.17 -8.02
CA ARG A 168 -10.67 1.72 -9.37
C ARG A 168 -10.41 3.21 -9.34
N ILE A 169 -9.90 3.74 -10.45
CA ILE A 169 -9.73 5.17 -10.65
C ILE A 169 -10.81 5.65 -11.60
N ALA A 170 -11.70 6.49 -11.11
CA ALA A 170 -12.59 7.28 -11.95
C ALA A 170 -11.79 8.48 -12.44
N HIS A 171 -11.60 8.59 -13.76
CA HIS A 171 -10.89 9.71 -14.35
C HIS A 171 -11.60 10.19 -15.60
N PHE A 172 -11.57 11.50 -15.80
CA PHE A 172 -12.11 12.14 -16.98
C PHE A 172 -11.07 12.11 -18.09
N PHE A 173 -11.44 11.56 -19.24
CA PHE A 173 -10.60 11.46 -20.43
C PHE A 173 -11.27 12.15 -21.62
N THR A 174 -10.48 12.59 -22.58
CA THR A 174 -10.97 13.24 -23.80
C THR A 174 -10.62 12.39 -24.99
N GLY A 175 -11.61 12.04 -25.80
CA GLY A 175 -11.38 11.39 -27.08
C GLY A 175 -10.78 12.35 -28.10
N GLU A 176 -11.16 12.20 -29.36
CA GLU A 176 -10.70 13.10 -30.41
C GLU A 176 -11.11 14.56 -30.12
N THR A 177 -10.17 15.47 -30.40
CA THR A 177 -10.36 16.90 -30.20
C THR A 177 -10.26 17.65 -31.52
N VAL A 178 -11.15 18.62 -31.74
CA VAL A 178 -11.17 19.47 -32.92
C VAL A 178 -10.69 20.88 -32.54
N LYS A 179 -9.77 21.44 -33.33
CA LYS A 179 -9.37 22.85 -33.22
C LYS A 179 -10.17 23.67 -34.22
N LEU A 180 -11.17 24.41 -33.75
CA LEU A 180 -11.91 25.35 -34.60
C LEU A 180 -11.04 26.56 -34.93
N GLU A 181 -11.04 27.01 -36.20
CA GLU A 181 -10.18 28.10 -36.68
C GLU A 181 -10.36 29.42 -35.90
N SER A 182 -11.54 29.64 -35.33
CA SER A 182 -11.87 30.83 -34.52
C SER A 182 -11.59 30.69 -33.01
N LYS A 183 -11.12 29.52 -32.53
CA LYS A 183 -10.87 29.28 -31.10
C LYS A 183 -9.38 29.04 -30.82
N LEU A 184 -8.91 29.65 -29.73
CA LEU A 184 -7.55 29.47 -29.20
C LEU A 184 -7.29 28.05 -28.66
N VAL A 185 -8.36 27.30 -28.38
CA VAL A 185 -8.32 26.01 -27.66
C VAL A 185 -9.00 24.91 -28.46
N ARG A 186 -8.48 23.69 -28.29
CA ARG A 186 -9.11 22.46 -28.77
C ARG A 186 -10.33 22.13 -27.94
N VAL A 187 -11.36 21.63 -28.60
CA VAL A 187 -12.63 21.25 -27.99
C VAL A 187 -12.90 19.78 -28.33
N GLY A 188 -13.40 19.00 -27.38
CA GLY A 188 -13.62 17.57 -27.57
C GLY A 188 -14.79 17.02 -26.76
N ILE A 189 -15.09 15.75 -26.98
CA ILE A 189 -16.06 15.02 -26.16
C ILE A 189 -15.27 14.33 -25.04
N GLY A 190 -15.62 14.68 -23.80
CA GLY A 190 -15.10 14.01 -22.62
C GLY A 190 -15.93 12.79 -22.25
N TYR A 191 -15.29 11.79 -21.64
CA TYR A 191 -15.99 10.68 -21.00
C TYR A 191 -15.27 10.25 -19.73
N ILE A 192 -16.02 9.60 -18.83
CA ILE A 192 -15.48 9.07 -17.57
C ILE A 192 -15.09 7.63 -17.78
N HIS A 193 -13.83 7.33 -17.52
CA HIS A 193 -13.28 5.99 -17.55
C HIS A 193 -13.01 5.49 -16.13
N LEU A 194 -13.27 4.20 -15.90
CA LEU A 194 -13.02 3.51 -14.64
C LEU A 194 -11.90 2.49 -14.85
N ALA A 195 -10.66 2.93 -14.64
CA ALA A 195 -9.49 2.07 -14.74
C ALA A 195 -9.27 1.29 -13.44
N HIS A 196 -8.61 0.12 -13.50
CA HIS A 196 -8.10 -0.53 -12.31
C HIS A 196 -6.96 0.31 -11.71
N TYR A 197 -6.89 0.37 -10.37
CA TYR A 197 -5.77 1.01 -9.71
C TYR A 197 -4.46 0.26 -9.99
N THR A 198 -3.41 1.02 -10.27
CA THR A 198 -2.02 0.53 -10.30
C THR A 198 -1.15 1.47 -9.46
N PRO A 199 -0.02 0.99 -8.90
CA PRO A 199 0.89 1.83 -8.11
C PRO A 199 1.48 3.06 -8.82
N ASP A 200 1.31 3.17 -10.14
CA ASP A 200 1.70 4.33 -10.94
C ASP A 200 0.77 5.53 -10.76
N TRP A 201 -0.44 5.30 -10.23
CA TRP A 201 -1.32 6.36 -9.76
C TRP A 201 -0.83 6.84 -8.40
N LEU A 202 -0.19 8.00 -8.38
CA LEU A 202 0.44 8.56 -7.21
C LEU A 202 -0.57 9.33 -6.36
N PHE A 203 -0.47 9.18 -5.05
CA PHE A 203 -1.25 9.99 -4.12
C PHE A 203 -0.96 11.48 -4.33
N LYS A 204 -2.01 12.31 -4.40
CA LYS A 204 -1.91 13.77 -4.52
C LYS A 204 -2.51 14.47 -3.31
N GLU A 205 -3.76 14.17 -2.98
CA GLU A 205 -4.54 14.95 -2.02
C GLU A 205 -5.58 14.07 -1.33
N ARG A 206 -5.82 14.32 -0.03
CA ARG A 206 -6.86 13.64 0.75
C ARG A 206 -7.96 14.63 1.14
N PRO A 207 -9.15 14.54 0.54
CA PRO A 207 -10.21 15.53 0.72
C PRO A 207 -10.70 15.67 2.16
N GLU A 208 -10.78 14.56 2.89
CA GLU A 208 -11.19 14.56 4.30
C GLU A 208 -10.26 15.35 5.21
N LYS A 209 -8.98 15.48 4.84
CA LYS A 209 -8.02 16.27 5.62
C LYS A 209 -8.11 17.76 5.32
N GLU A 210 -8.44 18.11 4.09
CA GLU A 210 -8.47 19.52 3.65
C GLU A 210 -9.85 20.14 3.87
N ASN A 211 -10.93 19.42 3.56
CA ASN A 211 -12.32 19.86 3.69
C ASN A 211 -13.23 18.70 4.14
N PRO A 212 -13.25 18.36 5.45
CA PRO A 212 -14.00 17.21 5.98
C PRO A 212 -15.50 17.24 5.67
N GLN A 213 -16.08 18.45 5.55
CA GLN A 213 -17.51 18.65 5.28
C GLN A 213 -17.92 18.32 3.84
N GLN A 214 -16.97 18.28 2.90
CA GLN A 214 -17.22 18.06 1.46
C GLN A 214 -16.87 16.65 0.99
N ALA A 215 -16.22 15.85 1.84
CA ALA A 215 -15.70 14.52 1.53
C ALA A 215 -16.68 13.40 1.93
N SER A 216 -17.91 13.44 1.44
CA SER A 216 -18.87 12.34 1.64
C SER A 216 -18.83 11.34 0.48
N ASP A 217 -18.56 10.06 0.78
CA ASP A 217 -18.52 8.96 -0.20
C ASP A 217 -19.75 8.91 -1.11
N ILE A 218 -20.93 9.13 -0.52
CA ILE A 218 -22.22 9.08 -1.20
C ILE A 218 -22.32 10.24 -2.20
N GLN A 219 -21.99 11.46 -1.75
CA GLN A 219 -22.04 12.64 -2.61
C GLN A 219 -21.04 12.57 -3.75
N ILE A 220 -19.84 12.03 -3.50
CA ILE A 220 -18.82 11.84 -4.55
C ILE A 220 -19.31 10.83 -5.59
N GLU A 221 -19.90 9.70 -5.16
CA GLU A 221 -20.47 8.71 -6.08
C GLU A 221 -21.62 9.30 -6.90
N GLU A 222 -22.55 10.02 -6.27
CA GLU A 222 -23.65 10.70 -6.94
C GLU A 222 -23.14 11.71 -7.98
N ARG A 223 -22.11 12.50 -7.65
CA ARG A 223 -21.51 13.45 -8.60
C ARG A 223 -20.88 12.74 -9.80
N ILE A 224 -20.13 11.65 -9.57
CA ILE A 224 -19.55 10.84 -10.64
C ILE A 224 -20.64 10.26 -11.53
N GLN A 225 -21.69 9.68 -10.94
CA GLN A 225 -22.80 9.09 -11.68
C GLN A 225 -23.58 10.13 -12.48
N ASN A 226 -23.89 11.28 -11.88
CA ASN A 226 -24.53 12.41 -12.58
C ASN A 226 -23.67 12.92 -13.74
N SER A 227 -22.35 12.99 -13.56
CA SER A 227 -21.43 13.38 -14.64
C SER A 227 -21.44 12.36 -15.78
N ARG A 228 -21.49 11.05 -15.49
CA ARG A 228 -21.65 9.99 -16.51
C ARG A 228 -22.97 10.13 -17.27
N GLU A 229 -24.06 10.41 -16.57
CA GLU A 229 -25.39 10.58 -17.17
C GLU A 229 -25.49 11.83 -18.06
N LYS A 230 -24.83 12.94 -17.69
CA LYS A 230 -24.74 14.13 -18.55
C LYS A 230 -24.06 13.82 -19.88
N ILE A 231 -22.99 13.01 -19.85
CA ILE A 231 -22.28 12.56 -21.05
C ILE A 231 -23.20 11.67 -21.91
N LEU A 232 -23.85 10.67 -21.30
CA LEU A 232 -24.75 9.74 -22.02
C LEU A 232 -25.98 10.43 -22.63
N SER A 233 -26.48 11.48 -21.97
CA SER A 233 -27.65 12.24 -22.44
C SER A 233 -27.31 13.39 -23.39
N ALA A 234 -26.04 13.52 -23.79
CA ALA A 234 -25.53 14.63 -24.63
C ALA A 234 -25.86 16.03 -24.09
N LYS A 235 -26.00 16.15 -22.76
CA LYS A 235 -26.27 17.42 -22.04
C LYS A 235 -24.99 18.06 -21.50
N ASP A 236 -23.84 17.45 -21.73
CA ASP A 236 -22.58 17.93 -21.19
C ASP A 236 -21.98 19.07 -22.01
N ASN A 237 -21.26 19.95 -21.32
CA ASN A 237 -20.48 20.99 -21.98
C ASN A 237 -19.29 20.35 -22.70
N LEU A 238 -18.98 20.84 -23.91
CA LEU A 238 -17.81 20.35 -24.62
C LEU A 238 -16.54 20.58 -23.79
N TRP A 239 -15.67 19.57 -23.74
CA TRP A 239 -14.38 19.67 -23.05
C TRP A 239 -13.54 20.81 -23.62
N ASN A 240 -12.79 21.49 -22.76
CA ASN A 240 -11.81 22.50 -23.14
C ASN A 240 -10.67 22.54 -22.12
N LEU A 241 -9.44 22.32 -22.60
CA LEU A 241 -8.21 22.28 -21.81
C LEU A 241 -8.06 23.43 -20.79
N LEU A 242 -8.54 24.64 -21.11
CA LEU A 242 -8.39 25.82 -20.27
C LEU A 242 -9.54 26.06 -19.29
N SER A 243 -10.74 25.58 -19.59
CA SER A 243 -11.93 25.87 -18.77
C SER A 243 -12.43 24.66 -17.98
N TYR A 244 -12.14 23.45 -18.46
CA TYR A 244 -12.60 22.22 -17.83
C TYR A 244 -11.77 21.03 -18.33
N ASN A 245 -10.81 20.58 -17.51
CA ASN A 245 -9.90 19.46 -17.79
C ASN A 245 -10.03 18.34 -16.74
N CYS A 246 -9.15 17.33 -16.77
CA CYS A 246 -9.23 16.21 -15.83
C CYS A 246 -9.06 16.63 -14.36
N GLU A 247 -8.25 17.65 -14.06
CA GLU A 247 -8.12 18.20 -12.71
C GLU A 247 -9.41 18.89 -12.25
N HIS A 248 -9.99 19.74 -13.12
CA HIS A 248 -11.27 20.41 -12.82
C HIS A 248 -12.36 19.40 -12.49
N TRP A 249 -12.49 18.37 -13.32
CA TRP A 249 -13.46 17.32 -13.11
C TRP A 249 -13.22 16.56 -11.80
N ALA A 250 -11.97 16.10 -11.56
CA ALA A 250 -11.66 15.31 -10.36
C ALA A 250 -11.94 16.11 -9.07
N ARG A 251 -11.58 17.40 -9.06
CA ARG A 251 -11.86 18.30 -7.94
C ARG A 251 -13.34 18.63 -7.81
N GLU A 252 -14.10 18.76 -8.89
CA GLU A 252 -15.57 18.90 -8.82
C GLU A 252 -16.22 17.65 -8.19
N MET A 253 -15.77 16.45 -8.57
CA MET A 253 -16.32 15.22 -8.02
C MET A 253 -16.09 15.11 -6.51
N VAL A 254 -14.94 15.60 -6.05
CA VAL A 254 -14.49 15.48 -4.68
C VAL A 254 -14.98 16.63 -3.79
N TYR A 255 -14.87 17.87 -4.25
CA TYR A 255 -15.16 19.09 -3.49
C TYR A 255 -16.50 19.74 -3.85
N GLY A 256 -17.10 19.35 -4.98
CA GLY A 256 -18.31 19.96 -5.51
C GLY A 256 -18.07 21.21 -6.36
N GLU A 257 -16.82 21.66 -6.49
CA GLU A 257 -16.44 22.83 -7.27
C GLU A 257 -15.30 22.50 -8.23
N ALA A 258 -15.44 22.95 -9.48
CA ALA A 258 -14.44 22.74 -10.52
C ALA A 258 -13.34 23.81 -10.44
N PHE A 259 -12.10 23.39 -10.16
CA PHE A 259 -10.93 24.27 -10.20
C PHE A 259 -9.68 23.49 -10.64
N ALA A 260 -8.66 24.19 -11.13
CA ALA A 260 -7.37 23.58 -11.48
C ALA A 260 -6.20 24.40 -10.93
N THR A 261 -5.36 23.74 -10.14
CA THR A 261 -4.12 24.30 -9.59
C THR A 261 -3.07 24.47 -10.69
N GLN A 262 -3.01 23.54 -11.66
CA GLN A 262 -2.09 23.64 -12.79
C GLN A 262 -2.29 24.93 -13.61
N CYS A 263 -3.55 25.29 -13.85
CA CYS A 263 -3.89 26.53 -14.56
C CYS A 263 -3.52 27.79 -13.75
N GLN A 264 -3.66 27.74 -12.43
CA GLN A 264 -3.25 28.84 -11.54
C GLN A 264 -1.74 29.02 -11.54
N GLU A 265 -0.97 27.93 -11.43
CA GLU A 265 0.49 27.97 -11.44
C GLU A 265 1.06 28.55 -12.74
N ILE A 266 0.51 28.17 -13.90
CA ILE A 266 0.91 28.73 -15.20
C ILE A 266 0.66 30.24 -15.24
N ARG A 267 -0.49 30.70 -14.75
CA ARG A 267 -0.81 32.14 -14.69
C ARG A 267 0.15 32.90 -13.76
N THR A 268 0.55 32.31 -12.65
CA THR A 268 1.46 32.93 -11.69
C THR A 268 2.89 32.99 -12.23
N ARG A 269 3.38 31.92 -12.87
CA ARG A 269 4.70 31.90 -13.53
C ARG A 269 4.80 32.92 -14.67
N ASN A 270 3.74 33.11 -15.45
CA ASN A 270 3.71 34.11 -16.52
C ASN A 270 3.66 35.56 -15.98
N LYS A 271 3.13 35.77 -14.77
CA LYS A 271 3.14 37.08 -14.12
C LYS A 271 4.48 37.42 -13.45
N SER A 272 5.28 36.42 -13.08
CA SER A 272 6.61 36.63 -12.49
C SER A 272 7.74 36.80 -13.52
N HIS A 273 7.43 36.68 -14.81
CA HIS A 273 8.37 36.89 -15.93
C HIS A 273 8.03 38.13 -16.78
N ASN A 274 7.07 38.95 -16.32
CA ASN A 274 6.79 40.30 -16.80
C ASN A 274 7.14 41.30 -15.71
#